data_AF-A0A380WQP2-F1
#
_entry.id   AF-A0A380WQP2-F1
#
_cell.length_a   1.000
_cell.length_b   1.000
_cell.length_c   1.000
_cell.angle_alpha   90.00
_cell.angle_beta   90.00
_cell.angle_gamma   90.00
#
_symmetry.space_group_name_H-M   'P 1'
#
loop_
_entity.id
_entity.type
_entity.pdbx_description
1 polymer ?
#
loop_
_entity_poly.entity_id
_entity_poly.type
_entity_poly.pdbx_seq_one_letter_code
_entity_poly.pdbx_strand_id
1 'polypeptide(L)'
;MAAVLHDVVEDTEFTLGDLRTRGFPAGVVEAVDALTRRDDEPYPDFINRARSNEIARRVKIADILDNTTPERVRAAGLGQQYLDRYREALQMLTDAESQS
;
A
#
# COMPACT_ATOMS: atom_id res chain seq x y z
N MET A 1 5.26 2.79 14.12
CA MET A 1 5.15 1.31 14.17
C MET A 1 4.10 0.82 13.15
N ALA A 2 4.35 1.04 11.86
CA ALA A 2 3.52 0.54 10.76
C ALA A 2 4.35 -0.14 9.64
N ALA A 3 5.68 -0.18 9.80
CA ALA A 3 6.61 -0.85 8.88
C ALA A 3 6.56 -2.38 8.96
N VAL A 4 5.98 -2.96 10.03
CA VAL A 4 5.96 -4.42 10.23
C VAL A 4 4.83 -5.11 9.45
N LEU A 5 3.83 -4.38 8.98
CA LEU A 5 2.71 -4.97 8.22
C LEU A 5 3.02 -5.19 6.73
N HIS A 6 4.03 -4.50 6.19
CA HIS A 6 4.48 -4.73 4.82
C HIS A 6 5.24 -6.07 4.69
N ASP A 7 6.12 -6.38 5.64
CA ASP A 7 6.84 -7.66 5.67
C ASP A 7 5.89 -8.86 5.86
N VAL A 8 4.73 -8.70 6.51
CA VAL A 8 3.78 -9.82 6.71
C VAL A 8 3.02 -10.21 5.42
N VAL A 9 2.95 -9.33 4.43
CA VAL A 9 2.25 -9.62 3.17
C VAL A 9 3.23 -9.96 2.05
N GLU A 10 4.44 -9.39 2.05
CA GLU A 10 5.48 -9.73 1.07
C GLU A 10 6.35 -10.93 1.47
N ASP A 11 6.68 -11.13 2.76
CA ASP A 11 7.57 -12.23 3.21
C ASP A 11 6.83 -13.47 3.73
N THR A 12 5.51 -13.44 3.85
CA THR A 12 4.74 -14.62 4.26
C THR A 12 3.61 -14.91 3.31
N GLU A 13 3.56 -16.16 2.82
CA GLU A 13 2.53 -16.79 1.99
C GLU A 13 1.12 -16.82 2.62
N PHE A 14 0.75 -15.81 3.43
CA PHE A 14 -0.55 -15.74 4.06
C PHE A 14 -1.57 -15.16 3.08
N THR A 15 -2.55 -16.00 2.78
CA THR A 15 -3.73 -15.59 2.02
C THR A 15 -4.67 -14.77 2.90
N LEU A 16 -5.59 -14.03 2.29
CA LEU A 16 -6.71 -13.39 3.01
C LEU A 16 -7.53 -14.40 3.83
N GLY A 17 -7.56 -15.66 3.39
CA GLY A 17 -8.17 -16.76 4.13
C GLY A 17 -7.45 -17.06 5.44
N ASP A 18 -6.12 -17.09 5.43
CA ASP A 18 -5.30 -17.34 6.62
C ASP A 18 -5.47 -16.25 7.68
N LEU A 19 -5.58 -14.99 7.26
CA LEU A 19 -5.84 -13.86 8.17
C LEU A 19 -7.21 -13.98 8.83
N ARG A 20 -8.24 -14.41 8.09
CA ARG A 20 -9.58 -14.66 8.66
C ARG A 20 -9.56 -15.82 9.65
N THR A 21 -8.93 -16.94 9.29
CA THR A 21 -8.86 -18.14 10.15
C THR A 21 -8.09 -17.89 11.45
N ARG A 22 -7.12 -16.96 11.42
CA ARG A 22 -6.37 -16.52 12.61
C ARG A 22 -7.13 -15.53 13.50
N GLY A 23 -8.32 -15.10 13.11
CA GLY A 23 -9.16 -14.20 13.90
C GLY A 23 -8.75 -12.73 13.82
N PHE A 24 -8.06 -12.31 12.75
CA PHE A 24 -7.79 -10.88 12.56
C PHE A 24 -9.11 -10.11 12.38
N PRO A 25 -9.18 -8.84 12.85
CA PRO A 25 -10.36 -8.01 12.66
C PRO A 25 -10.71 -7.87 11.18
N ALA A 26 -12.01 -7.86 10.86
CA ALA A 26 -12.49 -7.72 9.47
C ALA A 26 -11.89 -6.51 8.75
N GLY A 27 -11.78 -5.37 9.44
CA GLY A 27 -11.18 -4.15 8.89
C GLY A 27 -9.68 -4.30 8.53
N VAL A 28 -8.94 -5.16 9.24
CA VAL A 28 -7.54 -5.47 8.90
C VAL A 28 -7.48 -6.36 7.66
N VAL A 29 -8.36 -7.37 7.57
CA VAL A 29 -8.44 -8.24 6.38
C VAL A 29 -8.83 -7.44 5.14
N GLU A 30 -9.80 -6.53 5.26
CA GLU A 30 -10.21 -5.64 4.18
C GLU A 30 -9.10 -4.67 3.78
N ALA A 31 -8.31 -4.18 4.74
CA ALA A 31 -7.16 -3.33 4.45
C ALA A 31 -6.07 -4.10 3.69
N VAL A 32 -5.79 -5.35 4.08
CA VAL A 32 -4.85 -6.20 3.35
C VAL A 32 -5.35 -6.50 1.94
N ASP A 33 -6.64 -6.84 1.76
CA ASP A 33 -7.22 -7.00 0.43
C ASP A 33 -7.02 -5.73 -0.41
N ALA A 34 -7.32 -4.56 0.15
CA ALA A 34 -7.15 -3.26 -0.50
C ALA A 34 -5.68 -2.93 -0.85
N LEU A 35 -4.71 -3.48 -0.12
CA LEU A 35 -3.27 -3.32 -0.37
C LEU A 35 -2.69 -4.35 -1.35
N THR A 36 -3.41 -5.44 -1.63
CA THR A 36 -3.00 -6.45 -2.61
C THR A 36 -3.49 -6.06 -4.01
N ARG A 37 -2.58 -5.77 -4.93
CA ARG A 37 -2.92 -5.51 -6.34
C ARG A 37 -3.41 -6.81 -7.01
N ARG A 38 -4.46 -6.72 -7.81
CA ARG A 38 -4.98 -7.85 -8.61
C ARG A 38 -4.28 -7.89 -9.98
N ASP A 39 -4.14 -9.08 -10.55
CA ASP A 39 -3.41 -9.26 -11.83
C ASP A 39 -4.08 -8.50 -13.00
N ASP A 40 -5.41 -8.43 -13.00
CA ASP A 40 -6.21 -7.76 -14.03
C ASP A 40 -6.58 -6.31 -13.68
N GLU A 41 -5.96 -5.72 -12.65
CA GLU A 41 -6.29 -4.37 -12.17
C GLU A 41 -5.25 -3.32 -12.62
N PRO A 42 -5.66 -2.28 -13.38
CA PRO A 42 -4.81 -1.14 -13.68
C PRO A 42 -4.29 -0.48 -12.40
N TYR A 43 -3.04 -0.04 -12.42
CA TYR A 43 -2.42 0.56 -11.24
C TYR A 43 -3.19 1.75 -10.63
N PRO A 44 -3.77 2.69 -11.42
CA PRO A 44 -4.59 3.76 -10.86
C PRO A 44 -5.83 3.24 -10.11
N ASP A 45 -6.46 2.17 -10.60
CA ASP A 45 -7.64 1.57 -9.96
C ASP A 45 -7.27 0.89 -8.64
N PHE A 46 -6.11 0.22 -8.60
CA PHE A 46 -5.53 -0.29 -7.35
C PHE A 46 -5.32 0.82 -6.32
N ILE A 47 -4.71 1.95 -6.72
CA ILE A 47 -4.49 3.08 -5.80
C ILE A 47 -5.81 3.69 -5.34
N ASN A 48 -6.82 3.80 -6.21
CA ASN A 48 -8.15 4.25 -5.82
C ASN A 48 -8.83 3.31 -4.82
N ARG A 49 -8.71 1.99 -5.00
CA ARG A 49 -9.24 1.00 -4.06
C ARG A 49 -8.55 1.06 -2.70
N ALA A 50 -7.22 1.18 -2.70
CA ALA A 50 -6.44 1.39 -1.47
C ALA A 50 -6.83 2.70 -0.76
N ARG A 51 -7.10 3.76 -1.52
CA ARG A 51 -7.54 5.07 -1.00
C ARG A 51 -8.90 4.99 -0.28
N SER A 52 -9.83 4.15 -0.76
CA SER A 52 -11.17 3.98 -0.18
C SER A 52 -11.19 3.28 1.18
N ASN A 53 -10.09 2.60 1.57
CA ASN A 53 -9.95 1.99 2.89
C ASN A 53 -8.96 2.81 3.74
N GLU A 54 -9.39 3.29 4.91
CA GLU A 54 -8.58 4.20 5.72
C GLU A 54 -7.26 3.58 6.20
N ILE A 55 -7.28 2.30 6.61
CA ILE A 55 -6.09 1.59 7.06
C ILE A 55 -5.15 1.36 5.87
N ALA A 56 -5.68 0.86 4.75
CA ALA A 56 -4.91 0.65 3.53
C ALA A 56 -4.27 1.94 3.01
N ARG A 57 -5.03 3.04 2.99
CA ARG A 57 -4.53 4.37 2.58
C ARG A 57 -3.33 4.79 3.43
N ARG A 58 -3.46 4.75 4.76
CA ARG A 58 -2.39 5.14 5.69
C ARG A 58 -1.15 4.25 5.53
N VAL A 59 -1.35 2.95 5.40
CA VAL A 59 -0.26 1.99 5.17
C VAL A 59 0.43 2.27 3.82
N LYS A 60 -0.33 2.49 2.76
CA LYS A 60 0.24 2.74 1.43
C LYS A 60 1.02 4.05 1.34
N ILE A 61 0.55 5.10 2.03
CA ILE A 61 1.30 6.35 2.16
C ILE A 61 2.64 6.09 2.89
N ALA A 62 2.60 5.36 4.02
CA ALA A 62 3.81 5.06 4.78
C ALA A 62 4.81 4.21 3.97
N ASP A 63 4.33 3.20 3.25
CA ASP A 63 5.11 2.37 2.33
C ASP A 63 5.80 3.19 1.23
N ILE A 64 5.07 4.08 0.58
CA ILE A 64 5.62 4.96 -0.44
C ILE A 64 6.70 5.87 0.16
N LEU A 65 6.45 6.47 1.33
CA LEU A 65 7.41 7.36 1.98
C LEU A 65 8.69 6.62 2.41
N ASP A 66 8.57 5.38 2.90
CA ASP A 66 9.74 4.56 3.27
C ASP A 66 10.55 4.16 2.03
N ASN A 67 9.87 3.69 0.98
CA ASN A 67 10.49 3.24 -0.27
C ASN A 67 11.13 4.36 -1.08
N THR A 68 10.70 5.61 -0.89
CA THR A 68 11.23 6.78 -1.60
C THR A 68 12.29 7.54 -0.82
N THR A 69 12.73 7.02 0.34
CA THR A 69 13.88 7.59 1.06
C THR A 69 15.14 7.57 0.17
N PRO A 70 16.01 8.61 0.24
CA PRO A 70 17.19 8.70 -0.63
C PRO A 70 18.10 7.48 -0.56
N GLU A 71 18.16 6.81 0.60
CA GLU A 71 18.94 5.61 0.83
C GLU A 71 18.35 4.40 0.08
N ARG A 72 17.04 4.17 0.18
CA ARG A 72 16.33 3.09 -0.53
C ARG A 72 16.36 3.29 -2.04
N VAL A 73 16.12 4.52 -2.50
CA VAL A 73 16.18 4.87 -3.93
C VAL A 73 17.55 4.56 -4.53
N ARG A 74 18.62 4.94 -3.82
CA ARG A 74 20.00 4.62 -4.25
C ARG A 74 20.28 3.12 -4.21
N ALA A 75 19.89 2.43 -3.14
CA ALA A 75 20.15 1.00 -2.96
C ALA A 75 19.42 0.13 -4.01
N ALA A 76 18.18 0.49 -4.36
CA ALA A 76 17.37 -0.23 -5.33
C ALA A 76 17.58 0.20 -6.79
N GLY A 77 18.42 1.22 -7.04
CA GLY A 77 18.69 1.72 -8.40
C GLY A 77 17.44 2.29 -9.08
N LEU A 78 16.51 2.86 -8.31
CA LEU A 78 15.22 3.34 -8.81
C LEU A 78 15.41 4.60 -9.65
N GLY A 79 14.91 4.57 -10.88
CA GLY A 79 14.98 5.70 -11.82
C GLY A 79 13.85 6.72 -11.63
N GLN A 80 13.96 7.85 -12.34
CA GLN A 80 13.01 8.96 -12.24
C GLN A 80 11.55 8.56 -12.50
N GLN A 81 11.31 7.69 -13.50
CA GLN A 81 9.97 7.19 -13.82
C GLN A 81 9.31 6.45 -12.65
N TYR A 82 10.11 5.76 -11.83
CA TYR A 82 9.60 5.08 -10.64
C TYR A 82 9.18 6.08 -9.57
N LEU A 83 10.01 7.10 -9.35
CA LEU A 83 9.72 8.18 -8.40
C LEU A 83 8.48 8.99 -8.80
N ASP A 84 8.30 9.22 -10.10
CA ASP A 84 7.14 9.96 -10.62
C ASP A 84 5.84 9.18 -10.37
N ARG A 85 5.82 7.86 -10.63
CA ARG A 85 4.67 6.99 -10.32
C ARG A 85 4.33 6.98 -8.82
N TYR A 86 5.33 6.98 -7.94
CA TYR A 86 5.12 7.03 -6.49
C TYR A 86 4.59 8.40 -6.05
N ARG A 87 5.04 9.48 -6.68
CA ARG A 87 4.54 10.84 -6.44
C ARG A 87 3.07 10.97 -6.85
N GLU A 88 2.69 10.45 -8.02
CA GLU A 88 1.30 10.42 -8.48
C GLU A 88 0.41 9.62 -7.53
N ALA A 89 0.87 8.45 -7.10
CA ALA A 89 0.14 7.63 -6.13
C ALA A 89 -0.04 8.36 -4.79
N LEU A 90 1.00 9.02 -4.27
CA LEU A 90 0.90 9.86 -3.07
C LEU A 90 -0.16 10.93 -3.21
N GLN A 91 -0.14 11.67 -4.32
CA GLN A 91 -1.11 12.73 -4.58
C GLN A 91 -2.55 12.19 -4.57
N MET A 92 -2.80 11.07 -5.27
CA MET A 92 -4.11 10.41 -5.25
C MET A 92 -4.54 10.01 -3.82
N LEU A 93 -3.61 9.54 -2.99
CA LEU A 93 -3.88 9.09 -1.62
C LEU A 93 -4.10 10.25 -0.66
N THR A 94 -3.45 11.41 -0.84
CA THR A 94 -3.57 12.59 0.02
C THR A 94 -4.73 13.51 -0.36
N ASP A 95 -5.11 13.57 -1.64
CA ASP A 95 -6.22 14.41 -2.12
C ASP A 95 -7.59 13.98 -1.56
N ALA A 96 -7.67 12.83 -0.87
CA ALA A 96 -8.84 12.42 -0.08
C ALA A 96 -9.17 13.37 1.08
N GLU A 97 -8.22 14.15 1.58
CA GLU A 97 -8.41 15.01 2.76
C GLU A 97 -9.07 16.37 2.43
N SER A 98 -9.28 16.70 1.14
CA SER A 98 -9.84 17.99 0.71
C SER A 98 -11.36 18.00 0.50
N GLN A 99 -12.07 16.95 0.91
CA GLN A 99 -13.55 16.94 0.96
C GLN A 99 -14.02 16.73 2.40
N SER A 100 -13.95 17.79 3.20
CA SER A 100 -14.64 17.94 4.49
C SER A 100 -15.23 19.34 4.57
#